data_AF-A0A6A8FIG8-F1
#
_entry.id   AF-A0A6A8FIG8-F1
#
_cell.length_a   1.000
_cell.length_b   1.000
_cell.length_c   1.000
_cell.angle_alpha   90.00
_cell.angle_beta   90.00
_cell.angle_gamma   90.00
#
_symmetry.space_group_name_H-M   'P 1'
#
loop_
_entity.id
_entity.type
_entity.pdbx_description
1 polymer ?
#
loop_
_entity_poly.entity_id
_entity_poly.type
_entity_poly.pdbx_seq_one_letter_code
_entity_poly.pdbx_strand_id
1 'polypeptide(L)'
;MVLDIGITDVLSIAQTVGIVGTLLIALFLSRREVRELSIDIETKVLSDLDEKVHRLEEHLWERPELARVINNVPTLSPEAVYAYDVLNVFSHAYDMHERKVLNDNEWFGWVQWMRTCFRLGTIKEHWKQFQQSQWYDPSFDDFINKEVIAYVEREIR
;
A
#
# COMPACT_ATOMS: atom_id res chain seq x y z
N MET A 1 -15.02 -54.76 30.71
CA MET A 1 -13.83 -54.11 31.29
C MET A 1 -14.15 -52.63 31.40
N VAL A 2 -14.54 -52.20 32.60
CA VAL A 2 -14.97 -50.84 32.89
C VAL A 2 -13.71 -50.01 33.10
N LEU A 3 -13.58 -48.90 32.37
CA LEU A 3 -12.46 -47.97 32.51
C LEU A 3 -12.59 -47.25 33.85
N ASP A 4 -11.81 -47.67 34.85
CA ASP A 4 -11.69 -46.99 36.13
C ASP A 4 -10.64 -45.89 35.99
N ILE A 5 -10.97 -44.82 35.24
CA ILE A 5 -10.11 -43.63 35.20
C ILE A 5 -10.33 -42.90 36.53
N GLY A 6 -9.32 -42.93 37.40
CA GLY A 6 -9.37 -42.19 38.66
C GLY A 6 -9.61 -40.70 38.41
N ILE A 7 -10.40 -40.04 39.25
CA ILE A 7 -10.69 -38.59 39.18
C ILE A 7 -9.39 -37.78 39.04
N THR A 8 -8.31 -38.25 39.66
CA THR A 8 -6.95 -37.68 39.59
C THR A 8 -6.36 -37.69 38.18
N ASP A 9 -6.59 -38.75 37.40
CA ASP A 9 -6.10 -38.87 36.03
C ASP A 9 -6.89 -38.00 35.06
N VAL A 10 -8.21 -37.92 35.23
CA VAL A 10 -9.07 -36.99 34.47
C VAL A 10 -8.66 -35.54 34.73
N LEU A 11 -8.36 -35.19 35.98
CA LEU A 11 -7.93 -33.85 36.38
C LEU A 11 -6.55 -33.49 35.80
N SER A 12 -5.60 -34.43 35.77
CA SER A 12 -4.27 -34.19 35.20
C SER A 12 -4.32 -34.02 33.67
N ILE A 13 -5.17 -34.79 32.98
CA ILE A 13 -5.42 -34.66 31.55
C ILE A 13 -6.07 -33.31 31.26
N ALA A 14 -7.09 -32.92 32.03
CA ALA A 14 -7.77 -31.62 31.87
C ALA A 14 -6.80 -30.44 32.09
N GLN A 15 -5.92 -30.51 33.09
CA GLN A 15 -4.89 -29.51 33.32
C GLN A 15 -3.90 -29.43 32.16
N THR A 16 -3.44 -30.57 31.65
CA THR A 16 -2.50 -30.63 30.53
C THR A 16 -3.12 -30.03 29.26
N VAL A 17 -4.38 -30.37 28.97
CA VAL A 17 -5.15 -29.80 27.85
C VAL A 17 -5.33 -28.30 28.02
N GLY A 18 -5.63 -27.83 29.24
CA GLY A 18 -5.74 -26.41 29.57
C GLY A 18 -4.45 -25.65 29.28
N ILE A 19 -3.29 -26.17 29.74
CA ILE A 19 -1.98 -25.54 29.51
C ILE A 19 -1.65 -25.47 28.02
N VAL A 20 -1.83 -26.58 27.29
CA VAL A 20 -1.58 -26.62 25.84
C VAL A 20 -2.51 -25.65 25.09
N GLY A 21 -3.78 -25.59 25.46
CA GLY A 21 -4.75 -24.65 24.89
C GLY A 21 -4.35 -23.19 25.11
N THR A 22 -3.96 -22.82 26.33
CA THR A 22 -3.50 -21.45 26.63
C THR A 22 -2.24 -21.09 25.84
N LEU A 23 -1.28 -22.01 25.70
CA LEU A 23 -0.07 -21.77 24.92
C LEU A 23 -0.37 -21.53 23.44
N LEU A 24 -1.29 -22.29 22.84
CA LEU A 24 -1.69 -22.10 21.44
C LEU A 24 -2.38 -20.75 21.22
N ILE A 25 -3.25 -20.33 22.15
CA ILE A 25 -3.90 -19.02 22.09
C ILE A 25 -2.86 -17.90 22.24
N ALA A 26 -1.94 -18.01 23.20
CA ALA A 26 -0.88 -17.04 23.40
C ALA A 26 0.03 -16.91 22.17
N LEU A 27 0.40 -18.03 21.54
CA LEU A 27 1.18 -18.04 20.30
C LEU A 27 0.41 -17.40 19.13
N PHE A 28 -0.89 -17.66 19.01
CA PHE A 28 -1.73 -17.06 17.99
C PHE A 28 -1.83 -15.54 18.15
N LEU A 29 -2.08 -15.07 19.38
CA LEU A 29 -2.13 -13.64 19.70
C LEU A 29 -0.77 -12.97 19.49
N SER A 30 0.32 -13.59 19.93
CA SER A 30 1.68 -13.08 19.72
C SER A 30 2.02 -12.95 18.23
N ARG A 31 1.68 -13.95 17.40
CA ARG A 31 1.88 -13.86 15.94
C ARG A 31 1.04 -12.74 15.32
N ARG A 32 -0.17 -12.51 15.83
CA ARG A 32 -1.03 -11.43 15.37
C ARG A 32 -0.43 -10.06 15.73
N GLU A 33 -0.02 -9.87 16.98
CA GLU A 33 0.60 -8.62 17.45
C GLU A 33 1.90 -8.31 16.71
N VAL A 34 2.78 -9.30 16.50
CA VAL A 34 4.02 -9.12 15.71
C VAL A 34 3.71 -8.70 14.28
N ARG A 35 2.63 -9.24 13.69
CA ARG A 35 2.22 -8.88 12.33
C ARG A 35 1.65 -7.46 12.26
N GLU A 36 0.83 -7.06 13.23
CA GLU A 36 0.30 -5.70 13.34
C GLU A 36 1.43 -4.69 13.55
N LEU A 37 2.37 -4.97 14.46
CA LEU A 37 3.59 -4.17 14.67
C LEU A 37 4.48 -4.10 13.42
N SER A 38 4.60 -5.19 12.67
CA SER A 38 5.36 -5.21 11.42
C SER A 38 4.75 -4.29 10.36
N ILE A 39 3.42 -4.32 10.22
CA ILE A 39 2.69 -3.44 9.30
C ILE A 39 2.83 -1.97 9.75
N ASP A 40 2.75 -1.70 11.05
CA ASP A 40 2.86 -0.35 11.59
C ASP A 40 4.28 0.24 11.38
N ILE A 41 5.33 -0.56 11.62
CA ILE A 41 6.72 -0.18 11.34
C ILE A 41 6.92 0.04 9.84
N GLU A 42 6.42 -0.85 9.01
CA GLU A 42 6.55 -0.76 7.56
C GLU A 42 5.84 0.50 7.01
N THR A 43 4.64 0.78 7.51
CA THR A 43 3.87 1.99 7.17
C THR A 43 4.61 3.25 7.59
N LYS A 44 5.20 3.25 8.79
CA LYS A 44 6.03 4.36 9.25
C LYS A 44 7.26 4.58 8.38
N VAL A 45 7.97 3.51 8.01
CA VAL A 45 9.14 3.59 7.12
C VAL A 45 8.75 4.15 5.76
N LEU A 46 7.63 3.71 5.19
CA LEU A 46 7.12 4.27 3.94
C LEU A 46 6.76 5.75 4.09
N SER A 47 6.06 6.12 5.17
CA SER A 47 5.67 7.51 5.42
C SER A 47 6.90 8.41 5.58
N ASP A 48 7.92 7.96 6.32
CA ASP A 48 9.19 8.68 6.48
C ASP A 48 9.96 8.80 5.15
N LEU A 49 9.86 7.80 4.26
CA LEU A 49 10.46 7.83 2.93
C LEU A 49 9.71 8.78 2.00
N ASP A 50 8.38 8.76 2.02
CA ASP A 50 7.52 9.67 1.26
C ASP A 50 7.80 11.12 1.64
N GLU A 51 7.93 11.42 2.94
CA GLU A 51 8.31 12.75 3.42
C GLU A 51 9.72 13.18 2.97
N LYS A 52 10.66 12.23 2.83
CA LYS A 52 11.99 12.53 2.26
C LYS A 52 11.91 12.80 0.76
N VAL A 53 11.11 12.04 0.01
CA VAL A 53 10.89 12.26 -1.42
C VAL A 53 10.22 13.62 -1.64
N HIS A 54 9.18 13.95 -0.87
CA HIS A 54 8.51 15.24 -0.93
C HIS A 54 9.47 16.42 -0.67
N ARG A 55 10.35 16.31 0.33
CA ARG A 55 11.41 17.32 0.54
C ARG A 55 12.38 17.42 -0.63
N LEU A 56 12.71 16.32 -1.30
CA LEU A 56 13.57 16.35 -2.49
C LEU A 56 12.84 17.01 -3.66
N GLU A 57 11.53 16.79 -3.81
CA GLU A 57 10.67 17.45 -4.80
C GLU A 57 10.57 18.96 -4.53
N GLU A 58 10.36 19.39 -3.29
CA GLU A 58 10.37 20.81 -2.90
C GLU A 58 11.70 21.50 -3.26
N HIS A 59 12.84 20.87 -2.94
CA HIS A 59 14.15 21.39 -3.32
C HIS A 59 14.34 21.44 -4.84
N LEU A 60 13.78 20.48 -5.57
CA LEU A 60 13.82 20.46 -7.03
C LEU A 60 12.97 21.58 -7.64
N TRP A 61 11.83 21.91 -7.02
CA TRP A 61 10.99 23.04 -7.40
C TRP A 61 11.70 24.39 -7.19
N GLU A 62 12.40 24.54 -6.07
CA GLU A 62 13.20 25.75 -5.79
C GLU A 62 14.43 25.87 -6.71
N ARG A 63 15.00 24.73 -7.12
CA ARG A 63 16.23 24.63 -7.91
C ARG A 63 16.13 23.60 -9.03
N PRO A 64 15.39 23.89 -10.11
CA PRO A 64 15.15 22.95 -11.21
C PRO A 64 16.44 22.52 -11.92
N GLU A 65 17.53 23.28 -11.81
CA GLU A 65 18.86 22.89 -12.31
C GLU A 65 19.45 21.66 -11.61
N LEU A 66 18.94 21.27 -10.44
CA LEU A 66 19.32 20.04 -9.74
C LEU A 66 18.72 18.79 -10.39
N ALA A 67 17.72 18.92 -11.28
CA ALA A 67 17.12 17.79 -11.98
C ALA A 67 18.17 16.91 -12.69
N ARG A 68 19.23 17.53 -13.21
CA ARG A 68 20.36 16.86 -13.87
C ARG A 68 21.13 15.88 -12.98
N VAL A 69 21.03 16.03 -11.65
CA VAL A 69 21.63 15.11 -10.68
C VAL A 69 20.86 13.79 -10.65
N ILE A 70 19.54 13.86 -10.87
CA ILE A 70 18.63 12.72 -10.85
C ILE A 70 18.54 12.10 -12.25
N ASN A 71 18.40 12.92 -13.30
CA ASN A 71 18.32 12.45 -14.67
C ASN A 71 18.77 13.52 -15.69
N ASN A 72 19.48 13.10 -16.74
CA ASN A 72 19.95 13.96 -17.84
C ASN A 72 18.87 14.21 -18.92
N VAL A 73 17.62 13.85 -18.63
CA VAL A 73 16.46 14.05 -19.52
C VAL A 73 15.99 15.50 -19.41
N PRO A 74 15.46 16.11 -20.50
CA PRO A 74 14.91 17.46 -20.47
C PRO A 74 14.00 17.68 -19.26
N THR A 75 14.16 18.84 -18.62
CA THR A 75 13.40 19.28 -17.46
C THR A 75 11.91 19.02 -17.68
N LEU A 76 11.29 18.23 -16.81
CA LEU A 76 9.85 18.02 -16.84
C LEU A 76 9.14 19.38 -16.75
N SER A 77 8.03 19.54 -17.47
CA SER A 77 7.21 20.73 -17.29
C SER A 77 6.66 20.79 -15.86
N PRO A 78 6.34 21.97 -15.33
CA PRO A 78 5.70 22.09 -14.02
C PRO A 78 4.46 21.18 -13.87
N GLU A 79 3.65 21.08 -14.92
CA GLU A 79 2.48 20.19 -14.96
C GLU A 79 2.87 18.71 -14.87
N ALA A 80 3.96 18.30 -15.53
CA ALA A 80 4.44 16.92 -15.46
C ALA A 80 5.02 16.59 -14.09
N VAL A 81 5.70 17.53 -13.42
CA VAL A 81 6.16 17.34 -12.03
C VAL A 81 4.95 17.20 -11.10
N TYR A 82 3.96 18.08 -11.20
CA TYR A 82 2.75 17.96 -10.39
C TYR A 82 1.97 16.66 -10.67
N ALA A 83 1.92 16.21 -11.93
CA ALA A 83 1.32 14.93 -12.27
C ALA A 83 2.11 13.74 -11.69
N TYR A 84 3.43 13.85 -11.60
CA TYR A 84 4.28 12.86 -10.92
C TYR A 84 3.93 12.79 -9.42
N ASP A 85 3.84 13.94 -8.74
CA ASP A 85 3.48 14.00 -7.32
C ASP A 85 2.10 13.35 -7.06
N VAL A 86 1.09 13.65 -7.89
CA VAL A 86 -0.25 13.05 -7.77
C VAL A 86 -0.22 11.54 -7.99
N LEU A 87 0.53 11.07 -8.98
CA LEU A 87 0.64 9.62 -9.26
C LEU A 87 1.42 8.88 -8.17
N ASN A 88 2.43 9.51 -7.54
CA ASN A 88 3.11 8.97 -6.36
C ASN A 88 2.15 8.80 -5.19
N VAL A 89 1.29 9.80 -4.92
CA VAL A 89 0.25 9.69 -3.89
C VAL A 89 -0.70 8.52 -4.20
N PHE A 90 -1.07 8.33 -5.46
CA PHE A 90 -1.92 7.20 -5.86
C PHE A 90 -1.23 5.84 -5.70
N SER A 91 0.06 5.74 -6.06
CA SER A 91 0.87 4.55 -5.85
C SER A 91 0.99 4.22 -4.36
N HIS A 92 1.22 5.23 -3.52
CA HIS A 92 1.25 5.06 -2.08
C HIS A 92 -0.09 4.57 -1.50
N ALA A 93 -1.20 5.17 -1.92
CA ALA A 93 -2.53 4.72 -1.49
C ALA A 93 -2.82 3.27 -1.92
N TYR A 94 -2.37 2.87 -3.12
CA TYR A 94 -2.46 1.49 -3.59
C TYR A 94 -1.64 0.53 -2.70
N ASP A 95 -0.40 0.87 -2.39
CA ASP A 95 0.45 0.09 -1.47
C ASP A 95 -0.17 -0.05 -0.07
N MET A 96 -0.75 1.02 0.46
CA MET A 96 -1.45 0.97 1.75
C MET A 96 -2.68 0.06 1.71
N HIS A 97 -3.39 0.00 0.57
CA HIS A 97 -4.50 -0.94 0.38
C HIS A 97 -4.01 -2.39 0.31
N GLU A 98 -2.97 -2.69 -0.49
CA GLU A 98 -2.40 -4.04 -0.60
C GLU A 98 -1.90 -4.57 0.77
N ARG A 99 -1.40 -3.66 1.61
CA ARG A 99 -0.95 -3.97 2.98
C ARG A 99 -2.08 -4.03 4.00
N LYS A 100 -3.32 -3.81 3.58
CA LYS A 100 -4.53 -3.82 4.42
C LYS A 100 -4.53 -2.75 5.52
N VAL A 101 -3.86 -1.63 5.25
CA VAL A 101 -3.88 -0.45 6.12
C VAL A 101 -5.14 0.37 5.85
N LEU A 102 -5.47 0.58 4.57
CA LEU A 102 -6.74 1.17 4.16
C LEU A 102 -7.85 0.13 4.20
N ASN A 103 -9.00 0.48 4.76
CA ASN A 103 -10.20 -0.34 4.67
C ASN A 103 -10.92 -0.14 3.31
N ASP A 104 -11.86 -1.03 2.99
CA ASP A 104 -12.55 -1.04 1.70
C ASP A 104 -13.26 0.28 1.36
N ASN A 105 -13.81 0.98 2.37
CA ASN A 105 -14.50 2.26 2.15
C ASN A 105 -13.51 3.39 1.86
N GLU A 106 -12.38 3.42 2.58
CA GLU A 106 -11.30 4.38 2.32
C GLU A 106 -10.70 4.15 0.93
N TRP A 107 -10.42 2.89 0.60
CA TRP A 107 -9.92 2.51 -0.72
C TRP A 107 -10.89 2.87 -1.83
N PHE A 108 -12.19 2.62 -1.65
CA PHE A 108 -13.20 3.04 -2.62
C PHE A 108 -13.13 4.55 -2.91
N GLY A 109 -12.96 5.39 -1.87
CA GLY A 109 -12.79 6.84 -2.04
C GLY A 109 -11.57 7.19 -2.90
N TRP A 110 -10.43 6.55 -2.64
CA TRP A 110 -9.21 6.71 -3.43
C TRP A 110 -9.40 6.31 -4.90
N VAL A 111 -10.00 5.14 -5.16
CA VAL A 111 -10.28 4.65 -6.52
C VAL A 111 -11.19 5.62 -7.28
N GLN A 112 -12.22 6.17 -6.62
CA GLN A 112 -13.10 7.17 -7.24
C GLN A 112 -12.38 8.47 -7.57
N TRP A 113 -11.46 8.90 -6.70
CA TRP A 113 -10.65 10.09 -6.97
C TRP A 113 -9.71 9.85 -8.16
N MET A 114 -8.99 8.73 -8.18
CA MET A 114 -8.15 8.32 -9.31
C MET A 114 -8.94 8.33 -10.62
N ARG A 115 -10.09 7.64 -10.66
CA ARG A 115 -10.97 7.62 -11.84
C ARG A 115 -11.42 9.01 -12.27
N THR A 116 -11.74 9.88 -11.32
CA THR A 116 -12.13 11.27 -11.61
C THR A 116 -10.98 12.05 -12.25
N CYS A 117 -9.77 11.94 -11.70
CA CYS A 117 -8.58 12.57 -12.28
C CYS A 117 -8.29 12.06 -13.70
N PHE A 118 -8.36 10.75 -13.92
CA PHE A 118 -8.15 10.14 -15.25
C PHE A 118 -9.26 10.43 -16.26
N ARG A 119 -10.46 10.79 -15.79
CA ARG A 119 -11.61 11.14 -16.63
C ARG A 119 -11.64 12.61 -17.01
N LEU A 120 -11.40 13.50 -16.05
CA LEU A 120 -11.63 14.94 -16.20
C LEU A 120 -10.33 15.74 -16.37
N GLY A 121 -9.19 15.23 -15.88
CA GLY A 121 -7.90 15.90 -15.95
C GLY A 121 -7.01 15.39 -17.08
N THR A 122 -5.78 15.88 -17.11
CA THR A 122 -4.73 15.51 -18.09
C THR A 122 -3.76 14.44 -17.57
N ILE A 123 -4.09 13.80 -16.44
CA ILE A 123 -3.20 12.82 -15.80
C ILE A 123 -2.99 11.57 -16.66
N LYS A 124 -3.94 11.25 -17.56
CA LYS A 124 -3.85 10.11 -18.47
C LYS A 124 -2.73 10.29 -19.50
N GLU A 125 -2.51 11.52 -19.95
CA GLU A 125 -1.45 11.89 -20.88
C GLU A 125 -0.07 11.73 -20.21
N HIS A 126 0.05 12.21 -18.97
CA HIS A 126 1.28 12.08 -18.17
C HIS A 126 1.56 10.62 -17.77
N TRP A 127 0.53 9.84 -17.42
CA TRP A 127 0.66 8.41 -17.12
C TRP A 127 1.37 7.64 -18.23
N LYS A 128 0.99 7.88 -19.50
CA LYS A 128 1.64 7.23 -20.66
C LYS A 128 3.13 7.57 -20.78
N GLN A 129 3.50 8.81 -20.48
CA GLN A 129 4.90 9.25 -20.50
C GLN A 129 5.72 8.54 -19.41
N PHE A 130 5.18 8.42 -18.20
CA PHE A 130 5.87 7.75 -17.09
C PHE A 130 5.92 6.24 -17.24
N GLN A 131 4.87 5.63 -17.80
CA GLN A 131 4.82 4.20 -18.09
C GLN A 131 5.94 3.76 -19.05
N GLN A 132 6.20 4.55 -20.10
CA GLN A 132 7.32 4.30 -21.03
C GLN A 132 8.68 4.31 -20.35
N SER A 133 8.78 5.04 -19.23
CA SER A 133 10.02 5.23 -18.48
C SER A 133 10.15 4.27 -17.28
N GLN A 134 9.15 3.39 -17.03
CA GLN A 134 9.13 2.39 -15.96
C GLN A 134 9.33 2.95 -14.54
N TRP A 135 8.66 4.07 -14.22
CA TRP A 135 8.83 4.73 -12.91
C TRP A 135 8.07 4.05 -11.76
N TYR A 136 7.04 3.26 -12.08
CA TYR A 136 6.16 2.63 -11.09
C TYR A 136 6.31 1.11 -11.09
N ASP A 137 5.91 0.49 -9.97
CA ASP A 137 5.92 -0.95 -9.85
C ASP A 137 4.90 -1.61 -10.81
N PRO A 138 5.15 -2.85 -11.27
CA PRO A 138 4.27 -3.52 -12.23
C PRO A 138 2.85 -3.77 -11.73
N SER A 139 2.63 -3.92 -10.41
CA SER A 139 1.30 -4.17 -9.85
C SER A 139 0.44 -2.91 -9.89
N PHE A 140 1.00 -1.76 -9.52
CA PHE A 140 0.32 -0.47 -9.65
C PHE A 140 0.04 -0.12 -11.12
N ASP A 141 0.99 -0.37 -12.03
CA ASP A 141 0.77 -0.20 -13.47
C ASP A 141 -0.42 -1.03 -13.98
N ASP A 142 -0.47 -2.31 -13.59
CA ASP A 142 -1.57 -3.20 -13.97
C ASP A 142 -2.92 -2.72 -13.41
N PHE A 143 -2.93 -2.28 -12.15
CA PHE A 143 -4.11 -1.73 -11.48
C PHE A 143 -4.62 -0.48 -12.20
N ILE A 144 -3.78 0.52 -12.48
CA ILE A 144 -4.19 1.74 -13.18
C ILE A 144 -4.79 1.40 -14.54
N ASN A 145 -4.14 0.52 -15.30
CA ASN A 145 -4.61 0.18 -16.65
C ASN A 145 -5.94 -0.60 -16.64
N LYS A 146 -6.12 -1.55 -15.73
CA LYS A 146 -7.29 -2.44 -15.72
C LYS A 146 -8.48 -1.92 -14.91
N GLU A 147 -8.24 -1.24 -13.79
CA GLU A 147 -9.28 -0.86 -12.83
C GLU A 147 -9.66 0.62 -12.91
N VAL A 148 -8.72 1.48 -13.33
CA VAL A 148 -8.95 2.93 -13.45
C VAL A 148 -9.25 3.30 -14.90
N ILE A 149 -8.29 3.12 -15.82
CA ILE A 149 -8.43 3.55 -17.22
C ILE A 149 -9.55 2.78 -17.92
N ALA A 150 -9.53 1.44 -17.86
CA ALA A 150 -10.56 0.63 -18.52
C ALA A 150 -11.97 0.85 -17.93
N TYR A 151 -12.08 1.29 -16.68
CA TYR A 151 -13.36 1.72 -16.12
C TYR A 151 -13.83 3.05 -16.74
N VAL A 152 -12.97 4.06 -16.73
CA VAL A 152 -13.28 5.39 -17.30
C VAL A 152 -13.65 5.28 -18.79
N GLU A 153 -12.94 4.45 -19.55
CA GLU A 153 -13.22 4.24 -20.98
C GLU A 153 -14.53 3.51 -21.26
N ARG A 154 -15.02 2.71 -20.30
CA ARG A 154 -16.33 2.04 -20.40
C ARG A 154 -17.49 2.98 -20.07
N GLU A 155 -17.31 3.92 -19.15
CA GLU A 155 -18.37 4.89 -18.80
C GLU A 155 -18.62 5.96 -19.89
N ILE A 156 -17.63 6.23 -20.74
CA ILE A 156 -17.72 7.26 -21.79
C ILE A 156 -18.40 6.70 -23.07
N ARG A 157 -18.50 5.37 -23.23
CA ARG A 157 -19.22 4.74 -24.35
C ARG A 157 -20.71 4.62 -24.07
#